data_AF-A0A923IPB3-F1
#
_entry.id   AF-A0A923IPB3-F1
#
_cell.length_a   1.000
_cell.length_b   1.000
_cell.length_c   1.000
_cell.angle_alpha   90.00
_cell.angle_beta   90.00
_cell.angle_gamma   90.00
#
_symmetry.space_group_name_H-M   'P 1'
#
loop_
_entity.id
_entity.type
_entity.pdbx_description
1 polymer ?
#
loop_
_entity_poly.entity_id
_entity_poly.type
_entity_poly.pdbx_seq_one_letter_code
_entity_poly.pdbx_strand_id
1 'polypeptide(L)'
;MKKKLIVFFALAALAIPTICAAMPPRPGPYVSGFLGVSFPITTNVTSTQYGPGAKTFNDRVEFDPNIHIGGSGGFDFGFLRIEGELSYKNGEMSSITEKISQTRIANVDGRVGASAMMFNAFFDMRNPSPVTPYIGGG
;
A
#
# COMPACT_ATOMS: atom_id res chain seq x y z
N MET A 1 -8.59 1.30 34.46
CA MET A 1 -7.87 2.19 33.51
C MET A 1 -8.20 1.88 32.05
N LYS A 2 -8.13 0.62 31.60
CA LYS A 2 -8.44 0.22 30.21
C LYS A 2 -9.82 0.68 29.68
N LYS A 3 -10.89 0.57 30.49
CA LYS A 3 -12.25 0.99 30.09
C LYS A 3 -12.39 2.51 29.87
N LYS A 4 -11.73 3.33 30.69
CA LYS A 4 -11.73 4.80 30.54
C LYS A 4 -10.94 5.24 29.30
N LEU A 5 -9.86 4.52 28.98
CA LEU A 5 -9.07 4.74 27.77
C LEU A 5 -9.87 4.43 26.49
N ILE A 6 -10.60 3.30 26.47
CA ILE A 6 -11.47 2.92 25.34
C ILE A 6 -12.57 3.96 25.12
N VAL A 7 -13.21 4.42 26.19
CA VAL A 7 -14.25 5.48 26.10
C VAL A 7 -13.66 6.79 25.57
N PHE A 8 -12.45 7.17 26.02
CA PHE A 8 -11.76 8.35 25.51
C PHE A 8 -11.45 8.25 24.00
N PHE A 9 -10.94 7.11 23.54
CA PHE A 9 -10.69 6.88 22.10
C PHE A 9 -11.97 6.86 21.28
N ALA A 10 -13.05 6.27 21.81
CA ALA A 10 -14.35 6.25 21.13
C ALA A 10 -14.95 7.67 21.00
N LEU A 11 -14.86 8.50 22.05
CA LEU A 11 -15.28 9.91 21.99
C LEU A 11 -14.40 10.73 21.05
N ALA A 12 -13.08 10.49 21.04
CA ALA A 12 -12.17 11.16 20.12
C ALA A 12 -12.49 10.81 18.66
N ALA A 13 -12.76 9.53 18.36
CA ALA A 13 -13.16 9.08 17.02
C ALA A 13 -14.49 9.69 16.56
N LEU A 14 -15.46 9.85 17.47
CA LEU A 14 -16.76 10.47 17.19
C LEU A 14 -16.68 11.99 17.03
N ALA A 15 -15.61 12.65 17.49
CA ALA A 15 -15.40 14.09 17.35
C ALA A 15 -14.76 14.49 16.01
N ILE A 16 -14.04 13.57 15.34
CA ILE A 16 -13.37 13.79 14.04
C ILE A 16 -14.30 14.41 12.96
N PRO A 17 -15.57 14.00 12.81
CA PRO A 17 -16.45 14.53 11.77
C PRO A 17 -16.75 16.03 11.91
N THR A 18 -16.65 16.60 13.13
CA THR A 18 -17.01 18.01 13.37
C THR A 18 -15.95 19.00 12.93
N ILE A 19 -14.70 18.56 12.80
CA ILE A 19 -13.57 19.38 12.32
C ILE A 19 -13.44 19.29 10.79
N CYS A 20 -13.96 18.22 10.18
CA CYS A 20 -14.03 18.01 8.74
C CYS A 20 -15.29 18.62 8.13
N ALA A 21 -15.51 19.93 8.33
CA ALA A 21 -16.52 20.63 7.54
C ALA A 21 -16.09 20.58 6.06
N ALA A 22 -16.89 19.94 5.21
CA ALA A 22 -16.63 19.84 3.79
C ALA A 22 -16.57 21.25 3.17
N MET A 23 -15.34 21.75 2.95
CA MET A 23 -15.14 22.98 2.21
C MET A 23 -15.63 22.78 0.76
N PRO A 24 -16.27 23.78 0.12
CA PRO A 24 -16.62 23.68 -1.28
C PRO A 24 -15.38 23.31 -2.11
N PRO A 25 -15.49 22.39 -3.09
CA PRO A 25 -14.36 21.96 -3.90
C PRO A 25 -13.69 23.16 -4.58
N ARG A 26 -12.56 23.61 -4.04
CA ARG A 26 -11.79 24.74 -4.57
C ARG A 26 -10.46 24.22 -5.09
N PRO A 27 -10.02 24.67 -6.27
CA PRO A 27 -8.69 24.36 -6.74
C PRO A 27 -7.64 24.74 -5.68
N GLY A 28 -6.71 23.84 -5.42
CA GLY A 28 -5.71 24.06 -4.38
C GLY A 28 -4.81 22.86 -4.12
N PRO A 29 -3.72 23.10 -3.37
CA PRO A 29 -2.85 22.04 -2.90
C PRO A 29 -3.57 21.22 -1.82
N TYR A 30 -3.33 19.91 -1.82
CA TYR A 30 -3.80 19.02 -0.78
C TYR A 30 -2.72 17.99 -0.42
N VAL A 31 -2.84 17.45 0.77
CA VAL A 31 -2.04 16.33 1.26
C VAL A 31 -2.99 15.27 1.81
N SER A 32 -2.64 14.01 1.62
CA SER A 32 -3.42 12.86 2.07
C SER A 32 -2.49 11.83 2.70
N GLY A 33 -3.04 11.05 3.63
CA GLY A 33 -2.38 9.88 4.20
C GLY A 33 -3.28 8.67 3.99
N PHE A 34 -2.71 7.54 3.64
CA PHE A 34 -3.46 6.32 3.41
C PHE A 34 -2.80 5.10 4.05
N LEU A 35 -3.65 4.14 4.37
CA LEU A 35 -3.30 2.81 4.86
C LEU A 35 -3.96 1.83 3.90
N GLY A 36 -3.17 0.90 3.38
CA GLY A 36 -3.64 -0.12 2.46
C GLY A 36 -3.15 -1.50 2.84
N VAL A 37 -3.83 -2.52 2.31
CA VAL A 37 -3.42 -3.92 2.44
C VAL A 37 -2.96 -4.39 1.07
N SER A 38 -1.78 -5.01 1.02
CA SER A 38 -1.23 -5.63 -0.18
C SER A 38 -1.30 -7.14 -0.05
N PHE A 39 -1.81 -7.78 -1.10
CA PHE A 39 -1.81 -9.24 -1.28
C PHE A 39 -0.84 -9.57 -2.42
N PRO A 40 0.44 -9.86 -2.13
CA PRO A 40 1.40 -10.13 -3.18
C PRO A 40 1.06 -11.47 -3.85
N ILE A 41 1.09 -11.49 -5.18
CA ILE A 41 0.97 -12.73 -5.93
C ILE A 41 2.30 -13.49 -5.93
N THR A 42 2.22 -14.81 -6.06
CA THR A 42 3.35 -15.72 -6.14
C THR A 42 4.37 -15.25 -7.19
N THR A 43 5.64 -15.16 -6.81
CA THR A 43 6.73 -14.66 -7.67
C THR A 43 7.72 -15.79 -7.99
N ASN A 44 8.32 -15.75 -9.19
CA ASN A 44 9.42 -16.64 -9.57
C ASN A 44 10.75 -15.95 -9.29
N VAL A 45 11.67 -16.64 -8.62
CA VAL A 45 13.00 -16.14 -8.25
C VAL A 45 14.05 -17.07 -8.82
N THR A 46 15.06 -16.50 -9.48
CA THR A 46 16.21 -17.27 -9.97
C THR A 46 17.26 -17.39 -8.86
N SER A 47 17.41 -18.57 -8.29
CA SER A 47 18.39 -18.88 -7.26
C SER A 47 19.66 -19.46 -7.89
N THR A 48 20.84 -18.95 -7.54
CA THR A 48 22.12 -19.51 -7.99
C THR A 48 22.88 -20.06 -6.80
N GLN A 49 23.18 -21.36 -6.81
CA GLN A 49 24.05 -21.97 -5.80
C GLN A 49 25.52 -21.77 -6.21
N TYR A 50 26.30 -21.10 -5.36
CA TYR A 50 27.74 -20.91 -5.56
C TYR A 50 28.55 -22.03 -4.89
N GLY A 51 29.42 -22.71 -5.65
CA GLY A 51 30.26 -23.82 -5.18
C GLY A 51 30.63 -24.80 -6.31
N PRO A 52 31.43 -25.86 -6.03
CA PRO A 52 31.70 -26.91 -7.01
C PRO A 52 30.38 -27.60 -7.43
N GLY A 53 30.02 -27.53 -8.72
CA GLY A 53 28.72 -28.01 -9.21
C GLY A 53 27.63 -26.93 -9.28
N ALA A 54 28.00 -25.66 -9.38
CA ALA A 54 27.10 -24.51 -9.52
C ALA A 54 25.99 -24.77 -10.56
N LYS A 55 24.76 -24.55 -10.13
CA LYS A 55 23.55 -24.64 -10.96
C LYS A 55 22.61 -23.50 -10.61
N THR A 56 21.88 -23.07 -11.62
CA THR A 56 20.86 -22.03 -11.51
C THR A 56 19.50 -22.70 -11.52
N PHE A 57 18.68 -22.35 -10.53
CA PHE A 57 17.33 -22.89 -10.34
C PHE A 57 16.32 -21.76 -10.34
N ASN A 58 15.06 -22.09 -10.62
CA ASN A 58 13.99 -21.12 -10.72
C ASN A 58 12.94 -21.51 -9.69
N ASP A 59 12.99 -20.87 -8.53
CA ASP A 59 12.19 -21.19 -7.35
C ASP A 59 10.95 -20.31 -7.29
N ARG A 60 9.93 -20.82 -6.60
CA ARG A 60 8.67 -20.11 -6.41
C ARG A 60 8.60 -19.59 -4.98
N VAL A 61 8.39 -18.29 -4.84
CA VAL A 61 8.33 -17.60 -3.55
C VAL A 61 6.94 -17.03 -3.33
N GLU A 62 6.38 -17.34 -2.16
CA GLU A 62 5.11 -16.84 -1.70
C GLU A 62 5.33 -15.86 -0.55
N PHE A 63 4.62 -14.73 -0.60
CA PHE A 63 4.68 -13.68 0.41
C PHE A 63 3.36 -13.60 1.15
N ASP A 64 3.44 -13.26 2.43
CA ASP A 64 2.24 -13.04 3.23
C ASP A 64 1.62 -11.66 2.93
N PRO A 65 0.29 -11.53 3.07
CA PRO A 65 -0.38 -10.24 2.99
C PRO A 65 0.22 -9.24 3.99
N ASN A 66 0.44 -8.01 3.55
CA ASN A 66 1.03 -6.97 4.38
C ASN A 66 0.26 -5.66 4.35
N ILE A 67 0.50 -4.84 5.36
CA ILE A 67 -0.04 -3.48 5.42
C ILE A 67 1.03 -2.53 4.89
N HIS A 68 0.61 -1.60 4.05
CA HIS A 68 1.44 -0.49 3.61
C HIS A 68 0.83 0.82 4.07
N ILE A 69 1.72 1.76 4.35
CA ILE A 69 1.37 3.12 4.74
C ILE A 69 2.05 4.07 3.79
N GLY A 70 1.35 5.14 3.44
CA GLY A 70 1.89 6.15 2.56
C GLY A 70 1.23 7.50 2.77
N GLY A 71 1.87 8.49 2.18
CA GLY A 71 1.34 9.83 2.06
C GLY A 71 1.32 10.23 0.59
N SER A 72 0.40 11.11 0.25
CA SER A 72 0.38 11.74 -1.05
C SER A 72 0.21 13.25 -0.93
N GLY A 73 0.76 13.96 -1.90
CA GLY A 73 0.68 15.40 -2.01
C GLY A 73 0.35 15.75 -3.44
N GLY A 74 -0.61 16.64 -3.63
CA GLY A 74 -1.12 16.95 -4.95
C GLY A 74 -1.68 18.35 -5.08
N PHE A 75 -2.08 18.65 -6.30
CA PHE A 75 -2.78 19.88 -6.63
C PHE A 75 -4.04 19.53 -7.41
N ASP A 76 -5.16 20.06 -6.96
CA ASP A 76 -6.45 19.96 -7.60
C ASP A 76 -6.71 21.24 -8.40
N PHE A 77 -6.89 21.12 -9.72
CA PHE A 77 -7.20 22.24 -10.62
C PHE A 77 -8.71 22.39 -10.89
N GLY A 78 -9.56 21.60 -10.22
CA GLY A 78 -10.99 21.53 -10.49
C GLY A 78 -11.34 20.26 -11.26
N PHE A 79 -11.08 20.24 -12.56
CA PHE A 79 -11.40 19.09 -13.41
C PHE A 79 -10.26 18.07 -13.48
N LEU A 80 -9.02 18.52 -13.25
CA LEU A 80 -7.80 17.73 -13.31
C LEU A 80 -7.11 17.79 -11.95
N ARG A 81 -6.66 16.65 -11.48
CA ARG A 81 -5.90 16.52 -10.24
C ARG A 81 -4.61 15.79 -10.52
N ILE A 82 -3.51 16.33 -10.01
CA ILE A 82 -2.20 15.69 -10.10
C ILE A 82 -1.76 15.33 -8.68
N GLU A 83 -1.27 14.12 -8.48
CA GLU A 83 -0.90 13.59 -7.16
C GLU A 83 0.44 12.87 -7.23
N GLY A 84 1.37 13.24 -6.35
CA GLY A 84 2.57 12.44 -6.08
C GLY A 84 2.33 11.59 -4.83
N GLU A 85 2.58 10.30 -4.93
CA GLU A 85 2.44 9.33 -3.83
C GLU A 85 3.83 8.83 -3.40
N LEU A 86 4.03 8.70 -2.09
CA LEU A 86 5.13 7.97 -1.48
C LEU A 86 4.56 6.94 -0.50
N SER A 87 4.86 5.67 -0.72
CA SER A 87 4.43 4.58 0.15
C SER A 87 5.59 3.68 0.56
N TYR A 88 5.49 3.13 1.77
CA TYR A 88 6.41 2.14 2.29
C TYR A 88 5.65 0.87 2.66
N LYS A 89 6.16 -0.26 2.21
CA LYS A 89 5.61 -1.59 2.47
C LYS A 89 6.70 -2.54 2.92
N ASN A 90 6.34 -3.42 3.83
CA ASN A 90 7.21 -4.48 4.32
C ASN A 90 6.50 -5.82 4.12
N GLY A 91 7.10 -6.74 3.38
CA GLY A 91 6.61 -8.09 3.19
C GLY A 91 7.51 -9.11 3.87
N GLU A 92 6.91 -10.07 4.56
CA GLU A 92 7.59 -11.23 5.10
C GLU A 92 7.39 -12.43 4.14
N MET A 93 8.45 -13.23 3.98
CA MET A 93 8.46 -14.39 3.10
C MET A 93 7.93 -15.61 3.85
N SER A 94 6.92 -16.28 3.31
CA SER A 94 6.22 -17.36 4.03
C SER A 94 6.84 -18.73 3.75
N SER A 95 7.14 -18.98 2.47
CA SER A 95 7.75 -20.23 2.04
C SER A 95 8.48 -20.09 0.71
N ILE A 96 9.50 -20.94 0.54
CA ILE A 96 10.21 -21.13 -0.72
C ILE A 96 9.92 -22.56 -1.18
N THR A 97 9.42 -22.70 -2.39
CA THR A 97 9.27 -24.01 -3.03
C THR A 97 10.38 -24.19 -4.04
N GLU A 98 11.29 -25.11 -3.75
CA GLU A 98 12.39 -25.45 -4.65
C GLU A 98 11.85 -26.26 -5.83
N LYS A 99 12.13 -25.82 -7.05
CA LYS A 99 11.50 -26.42 -8.24
C LYS A 99 12.06 -27.79 -8.61
N ILE A 100 13.29 -28.12 -8.20
CA ILE A 100 13.95 -29.39 -8.54
C ILE A 100 13.54 -30.53 -7.63
N SER A 101 13.60 -30.31 -6.32
CA SER A 101 13.23 -31.34 -5.34
C SER A 101 11.73 -31.35 -5.06
N GLN A 102 10.98 -30.34 -5.53
CA GLN A 102 9.58 -30.07 -5.16
C GLN A 102 9.39 -29.96 -3.63
N THR A 103 10.47 -29.69 -2.90
CA THR A 103 10.43 -29.56 -1.45
C THR A 103 9.99 -28.15 -1.09
N ARG A 104 8.93 -28.06 -0.27
CA ARG A 104 8.48 -26.80 0.31
C ARG A 104 9.25 -26.54 1.60
N ILE A 105 10.05 -25.49 1.61
CA ILE A 105 10.68 -24.96 2.82
C ILE A 105 9.71 -23.92 3.39
N ALA A 106 8.98 -24.33 4.43
CA ALA A 106 8.05 -23.45 5.16
C ALA A 106 8.78 -22.73 6.31
N ASN A 107 8.28 -21.55 6.71
CA ASN A 107 8.84 -20.71 7.77
C ASN A 107 10.26 -20.21 7.45
N VAL A 108 10.40 -19.55 6.31
CA VAL A 108 11.67 -18.91 5.93
C VAL A 108 11.73 -17.51 6.57
N ASP A 109 12.78 -17.22 7.34
CA ASP A 109 13.00 -15.88 7.91
C ASP A 109 13.53 -14.92 6.84
N GLY A 110 12.66 -14.50 5.92
CA GLY A 110 12.96 -13.53 4.87
C GLY A 110 12.10 -12.27 5.01
N ARG A 111 12.73 -11.09 4.98
CA ARG A 111 12.03 -9.79 5.00
C ARG A 111 12.42 -8.95 3.80
N VAL A 112 11.43 -8.36 3.15
CA VAL A 112 11.62 -7.44 2.02
C VAL A 112 10.89 -6.15 2.30
N GLY A 113 11.65 -5.05 2.42
CA GLY A 113 11.10 -3.70 2.45
C GLY A 113 11.12 -3.10 1.04
N ALA A 114 10.04 -2.44 0.65
CA ALA A 114 9.97 -1.69 -0.60
C ALA A 114 9.37 -0.30 -0.35
N SER A 115 10.07 0.73 -0.83
CA SER A 115 9.53 2.08 -0.98
C SER A 115 9.05 2.25 -2.41
N ALA A 116 7.84 2.77 -2.60
CA ALA A 116 7.28 3.09 -3.90
C ALA A 116 6.99 4.59 -3.98
N MET A 117 7.31 5.16 -5.14
CA MET A 117 6.92 6.52 -5.50
C MET A 117 6.07 6.44 -6.76
N MET A 118 4.92 7.10 -6.77
CA MET A 118 4.04 7.13 -7.94
C MET A 118 3.64 8.57 -8.26
N PHE A 119 3.36 8.82 -9.53
CA PHE A 119 2.78 10.06 -10.00
C PHE A 119 1.50 9.74 -10.73
N ASN A 120 0.38 10.22 -10.19
CA ASN A 120 -0.94 9.94 -10.68
C ASN A 120 -1.58 11.22 -11.24
N ALA A 121 -2.38 11.06 -12.28
CA ALA A 121 -3.27 12.08 -12.79
C ALA A 121 -4.71 11.55 -12.76
N PHE A 122 -5.63 12.38 -12.25
CA PHE A 122 -7.05 12.04 -12.13
C PHE A 122 -7.91 13.11 -12.81
N PHE A 123 -8.96 12.66 -13.49
CA PHE A 123 -10.02 13.48 -14.02
C PHE A 123 -11.25 13.34 -13.12
N ASP A 124 -11.65 14.45 -12.50
CA ASP A 124 -12.70 14.49 -11.50
C ASP A 124 -14.06 14.83 -12.13
N MET A 125 -15.00 13.90 -12.06
CA MET A 125 -16.37 14.09 -12.55
C MET A 125 -17.23 14.74 -11.45
N ARG A 126 -17.06 16.04 -11.26
CA ARG A 126 -17.76 16.79 -10.20
C ARG A 126 -19.26 16.85 -10.43
N ASN A 127 -20.00 16.58 -9.36
CA ASN A 127 -21.44 16.76 -9.27
C ASN A 127 -21.75 17.66 -8.05
N PRO A 128 -22.99 18.14 -7.88
CA PRO A 128 -23.38 18.89 -6.68
C PRO A 128 -23.38 18.06 -5.38
N SER A 129 -23.03 16.77 -5.44
CA SER A 129 -22.98 15.88 -4.28
C SER A 129 -21.59 15.97 -3.62
N PRO A 130 -21.49 15.69 -2.31
CA PRO A 130 -20.19 15.58 -1.63
C PRO A 130 -19.32 14.41 -2.14
N VAL A 131 -19.87 13.52 -2.97
CA VAL A 131 -19.15 12.37 -3.55
C VAL A 131 -18.81 12.64 -5.01
N THR A 132 -17.52 12.84 -5.28
CA THR A 132 -16.98 13.04 -6.63
C THR A 132 -16.35 11.76 -7.16
N PRO A 133 -16.95 11.09 -8.16
CA PRO A 133 -16.28 10.02 -8.88
C PRO A 133 -15.10 10.56 -9.71
N TYR A 134 -14.07 9.75 -9.89
CA TYR A 134 -12.89 10.11 -10.68
C TYR A 134 -12.38 8.91 -11.49
N ILE A 135 -11.66 9.20 -12.56
CA ILE A 135 -10.88 8.23 -13.32
C ILE A 135 -9.45 8.73 -13.41
N GLY A 136 -8.46 7.86 -13.31
CA GLY A 136 -7.07 8.28 -13.42
C GLY A 136 -6.11 7.14 -13.65
N GLY A 137 -4.83 7.48 -13.75
CA GLY A 137 -3.75 6.54 -13.92
C GLY A 137 -2.40 7.12 -13.51
N GLY A 138 -1.45 6.22 -13.27
CA GLY A 138 -0.07 6.49 -12.86
C GLY A 138 0.71 5.20 -12.65
#